data_AF-A0A6S7DI08-F1
#
_entry.id   AF-A0A6S7DI08-F1
#
_cell.length_a   1.000
_cell.length_b   1.000
_cell.length_c   1.000
_cell.angle_alpha   90.00
_cell.angle_beta   90.00
_cell.angle_gamma   90.00
#
_symmetry.space_group_name_H-M   'P 1'
#
loop_
_entity.id
_entity.type
_entity.pdbx_description
1 polymer ?
#
loop_
_entity_poly.entity_id
_entity_poly.type
_entity_poly.pdbx_seq_one_letter_code
_entity_poly.pdbx_strand_id
1 'polypeptide(L)' 'MSMNPFDEIAVEEAVRLKEAGVATEVIAVSAGVTQAQETLRTALAIGADRAILNRPAYFATAEHAHD' A
#
# COMPACT_ATOMS: atom_id res chain seq x y z
N MET A 1 -3.46 10.01 -4.93
CA MET A 1 -1.98 10.12 -4.78
C MET A 1 -1.33 8.97 -5.55
N SER A 2 -0.19 9.19 -6.21
CA SER A 2 0.55 8.10 -6.87
C SER A 2 1.38 7.30 -5.87
N MET A 3 1.65 6.03 -6.18
CA MET A 3 2.55 5.19 -5.40
C MET A 3 3.96 5.79 -5.40
N ASN A 4 4.66 5.68 -4.28
CA ASN A 4 6.06 6.07 -4.21
C ASN A 4 6.89 5.13 -5.12
N PRO A 5 7.83 5.64 -5.93
CA PRO A 5 8.64 4.79 -6.82
C PRO A 5 9.42 3.67 -6.10
N PHE A 6 9.84 3.89 -4.86
CA PHE A 6 10.53 2.87 -4.07
C PHE A 6 9.57 1.78 -3.60
N ASP A 7 8.33 2.15 -3.25
CA ASP A 7 7.30 1.19 -2.85
C ASP A 7 6.91 0.32 -4.05
N GLU A 8 6.87 0.88 -5.26
CA GLU A 8 6.57 0.13 -6.49
C GLU A 8 7.61 -0.99 -6.72
N ILE A 9 8.90 -0.66 -6.61
CA ILE A 9 10.00 -1.64 -6.70
C ILE A 9 9.91 -2.67 -5.56
N ALA A 10 9.59 -2.22 -4.34
CA ALA A 10 9.48 -3.11 -3.19
C ALA A 10 8.36 -4.14 -3.35
N VAL A 11 7.21 -3.73 -3.89
CA VAL A 11 6.11 -4.67 -4.17
C VAL A 11 6.48 -5.64 -5.29
N GLU A 12 7.14 -5.19 -6.35
CA GLU A 12 7.61 -6.07 -7.42
C GLU A 12 8.57 -7.15 -6.88
N GLU A 13 9.55 -6.76 -6.07
CA GLU A 13 10.50 -7.72 -5.49
C GLU A 13 9.83 -8.67 -4.50
N ALA A 14 8.86 -8.19 -3.71
CA ALA A 14 8.08 -9.05 -2.82
C ALA A 14 7.29 -10.12 -3.61
N VAL A 15 6.73 -9.76 -4.76
CA VAL A 15 6.06 -10.70 -5.67
C VAL A 15 7.05 -11.74 -6.21
N ARG A 16 8.25 -11.32 -6.64
CA ARG A 16 9.29 -12.27 -7.09
C ARG A 16 9.72 -13.24 -5.99
N LEU A 17 9.85 -12.77 -4.75
CA LEU A 17 10.13 -13.65 -3.60
C LEU A 17 9.01 -14.65 -3.36
N LYS A 18 7.74 -14.25 -3.55
CA LYS A 18 6.59 -15.16 -3.50
C LYS A 18 6.65 -16.20 -4.62
N GLU A 19 6.91 -15.78 -5.86
CA GLU A 19 7.01 -16.66 -7.02
C GLU A 19 8.21 -17.63 -6.92
N ALA A 20 9.30 -17.21 -6.28
CA ALA A 20 10.45 -18.06 -5.96
C ALA A 20 10.19 -19.03 -4.79
N GLY A 21 9.01 -18.99 -4.17
CA GLY A 21 8.64 -19.84 -3.03
C GLY A 21 9.31 -19.47 -1.71
N VAL A 22 9.94 -18.28 -1.63
CA VAL A 22 10.56 -17.77 -0.40
C VAL A 22 9.52 -17.16 0.54
N ALA A 23 8.51 -16.50 -0.04
CA ALA A 23 7.35 -15.97 0.68
C ALA A 23 6.07 -16.71 0.26
N THR A 24 5.08 -16.77 1.15
CA THR A 24 3.78 -17.41 0.86
C THR A 24 2.69 -16.41 0.51
N GLU A 25 2.85 -15.14 0.89
CA GLU A 25 1.85 -14.10 0.74
C GLU A 25 2.53 -12.72 0.74
N VAL A 26 2.01 -11.79 -0.07
CA VAL A 26 2.41 -10.38 -0.09
C VAL A 26 1.23 -9.53 0.37
N ILE A 27 1.38 -8.88 1.52
CA ILE A 27 0.36 -7.99 2.10
C ILE A 27 0.87 -6.55 2.04
N ALA A 28 0.21 -5.71 1.24
CA ALA A 28 0.48 -4.28 1.19
C ALA A 28 -0.23 -3.57 2.35
N VAL A 29 0.52 -2.83 3.18
CA VAL A 29 -0.05 -2.07 4.31
C VAL A 29 0.27 -0.60 4.13
N SER A 30 -0.75 0.25 4.24
CA SER A 30 -0.57 1.70 4.31
C SER A 30 -1.23 2.24 5.57
N ALA A 31 -0.57 3.18 6.24
CA ALA A 31 -1.10 3.90 7.39
C ALA A 31 -1.32 5.36 7.01
N GLY A 32 -2.58 5.78 6.91
CA GLY A 32 -2.88 7.14 6.46
C GLY A 32 -4.35 7.41 6.22
N VAL A 33 -4.61 8.48 5.47
CA VAL A 33 -5.95 8.97 5.10
C VAL A 33 -6.64 8.06 4.09
N THR A 34 -7.93 8.29 3.85
CA THR A 34 -8.74 7.48 2.92
C THR A 34 -8.17 7.47 1.50
N GLN A 35 -7.51 8.54 1.06
CA GLN A 35 -6.90 8.66 -0.27
C GLN A 35 -5.74 7.67 -0.48
N ALA A 36 -5.12 7.15 0.60
CA ALA A 36 -4.09 6.12 0.50
C ALA A 36 -4.62 4.78 -0.05
N GLN A 37 -5.95 4.60 -0.13
CA GLN A 37 -6.56 3.46 -0.81
C GLN A 37 -6.17 3.38 -2.29
N GLU A 38 -5.92 4.52 -2.96
CA GLU A 38 -5.49 4.52 -4.36
C GLU A 38 -4.14 3.83 -4.53
N THR A 39 -3.18 4.16 -3.68
CA THR A 39 -1.85 3.53 -3.65
C THR A 39 -1.94 2.03 -3.36
N LEU A 40 -2.80 1.65 -2.40
CA LEU A 40 -3.03 0.23 -2.10
C LEU A 40 -3.67 -0.52 -3.27
N ARG A 41 -4.54 0.12 -4.06
CA ARG A 41 -5.07 -0.48 -5.31
C ARG A 41 -3.97 -0.67 -6.35
N THR A 42 -3.01 0.24 -6.44
CA THR A 42 -1.82 0.05 -7.29
C THR A 42 -1.00 -1.16 -6.83
N ALA A 43 -0.74 -1.31 -5.53
CA ALA A 43 -0.01 -2.46 -5.01
C ALA A 43 -0.71 -3.80 -5.32
N LEU A 44 -2.05 -3.85 -5.20
CA LEU A 44 -2.84 -5.01 -5.62
C LEU A 44 -2.71 -5.29 -7.13
N ALA A 45 -2.70 -4.24 -7.96
CA ALA A 45 -2.55 -4.38 -9.41
C ALA A 45 -1.16 -4.90 -9.81
N ILE A 46 -0.10 -4.58 -9.03
CA ILE A 46 1.26 -5.09 -9.26
C ILE A 46 1.36 -6.58 -8.90
N GLY A 47 0.61 -7.06 -7.90
CA GLY A 47 0.58 -8.47 -7.53
C GLY A 47 0.57 -8.78 -6.04
N ALA A 48 0.37 -7.77 -5.18
CA ALA A 48 0.07 -8.01 -3.77
C ALA A 48 -1.25 -8.80 -3.64
N ASP A 49 -1.28 -9.77 -2.73
CA ASP A 49 -2.45 -10.63 -2.54
C ASP A 49 -3.57 -9.90 -1.80
N ARG A 50 -3.19 -9.06 -0.83
CA ARG A 50 -4.11 -8.32 0.03
C ARG A 50 -3.55 -6.94 0.35
N ALA A 51 -4.47 -6.03 0.65
CA ALA A 51 -4.16 -4.68 1.06
C ALA A 51 -4.87 -4.32 2.35
N ILE A 52 -4.17 -3.63 3.25
CA ILE A 52 -4.70 -3.14 4.52
C ILE A 52 -4.46 -1.63 4.59
N LEU A 53 -5.54 -0.86 4.66
CA LEU A 53 -5.47 0.52 5.09
C LEU A 53 -5.68 0.59 6.60
N ASN A 54 -4.62 0.92 7.33
CA ASN A 54 -4.74 1.41 8.68
C ASN A 54 -5.08 2.90 8.64
N ARG A 55 -6.34 3.25 8.92
CA ARG A 55 -6.79 4.64 9.03
C ARG A 55 -7.13 4.97 10.48
N PRO A 56 -6.17 5.45 11.28
CA PRO A 56 -6.44 5.93 12.62
C PRO A 56 -7.42 7.11 12.63
N ALA A 57 -8.26 7.19 13.66
CA ALA A 57 -9.31 8.20 13.79
C ALA A 57 -8.77 9.65 13.76
N TYR A 58 -7.53 9.89 14.25
CA TYR A 58 -6.91 11.21 14.25
C TYR A 58 -6.47 11.70 12.86
N PHE A 59 -6.48 10.86 11.83
CA PHE A 59 -6.24 11.30 10.45
C PHE A 59 -7.48 11.95 9.81
N ALA A 60 -8.68 11.81 10.39
CA ALA A 60 -9.89 12.48 9.89
C ALA A 60 -9.87 13.99 10.13
N THR A 61 -9.15 14.47 11.15
CA THR A 61 -9.03 15.90 11.45
C THR A 61 -7.95 16.59 10.61
N ALA A 62 -7.05 15.83 9.98
CA ALA A 62 -5.98 16.36 9.16
C ALA A 62 -6.44 16.81 7.76
N GLU A 63 -7.65 16.42 7.31
CA GLU A 63 -8.22 16.86 6.02
C GLU A 63 -8.56 18.36 5.97
N HIS A 64 -8.56 19.08 7.10
CA HIS A 64 -8.81 20.54 7.15
C HIS A 64 -7.55 21.40 7.35
N ALA A 65 -6.35 20.83 7.33
CA ALA A 65 -5.10 21.57 7.60
C ALA A 65 -4.39 22.10 6.33
N HIS A 66 -5.04 22.04 5.17
CA HIS A 66 -4.48 22.46 3.88
C HIS A 66 -5.31 23.51 3.12
N ASP A 67 -6.15 24.29 3.83
CA ASP A 67 -6.57 25.61 3.35
C ASP A 67 -5.51 26.68 3.70
#